data_AF-A0A7W0QA44-F1
#
_entry.id   AF-A0A7W0QA44-F1
#
_cell.length_a   1.000
_cell.length_b   1.000
_cell.length_c   1.000
_cell.angle_alpha   90.00
_cell.angle_beta   90.00
_cell.angle_gamma   90.00
#
_symmetry.space_group_name_H-M   'P 1'
#
loop_
_entity.id
_entity.type
_entity.pdbx_description
1 polymer ?
#
loop_
_entity_poly.entity_id
_entity_poly.type
_entity_poly.pdbx_seq_one_letter_code
_entity_poly.pdbx_strand_id
1 'polypeptide(L)'
;MSAAMNAAMKTAMTALAVLLAAAPAIADAESCRDGVTDPPATPLHDVGIDAQRSACLRSELATALTAHALIDTPNFHGVIGGELALAGRFVLGDHLELGARARLVDYIFAQTAVTKASATRFGPLVLAAALGAAMSERSHVAVVALVEVPYTRDDTATIHTSGQLAAVVTGALASRWLVHGRLGAIGAMAGSAGGETRRLALRAGA
;
A
#
# COMPACT_ATOMS: atom_id res chain seq x y z
N MET A 1 -30.81 6.74 -0.51
CA MET A 1 -29.37 6.61 -0.81
C MET A 1 -28.99 5.42 -1.72
N SER A 2 -29.89 4.49 -2.09
CA SER A 2 -29.52 3.27 -2.85
C SER A 2 -29.39 3.47 -4.38
N ALA A 3 -30.19 4.35 -5.00
CA ALA A 3 -30.22 4.48 -6.47
C ALA A 3 -28.99 5.21 -7.06
N ALA A 4 -28.52 6.28 -6.40
CA ALA A 4 -27.37 7.07 -6.87
C ALA A 4 -26.06 6.26 -6.81
N MET A 5 -25.89 5.41 -5.80
CA MET A 5 -24.70 4.59 -5.62
C MET A 5 -24.62 3.48 -6.69
N ASN A 6 -25.76 2.87 -7.04
CA ASN A 6 -25.84 1.89 -8.12
C ASN A 6 -25.56 2.52 -9.50
N ALA A 7 -26.01 3.75 -9.74
CA ALA A 7 -25.74 4.46 -10.99
C ALA A 7 -24.25 4.78 -11.14
N ALA A 8 -23.60 5.28 -10.07
CA ALA A 8 -22.17 5.59 -10.04
C ALA A 8 -21.30 4.33 -10.23
N MET A 9 -21.67 3.22 -9.59
CA MET A 9 -20.93 1.96 -9.71
C MET A 9 -21.03 1.38 -11.13
N LYS A 10 -22.19 1.47 -11.78
CA LYS A 10 -22.36 1.07 -13.18
C LYS A 10 -21.54 1.94 -14.13
N THR A 11 -21.53 3.27 -13.94
CA THR A 11 -20.75 4.17 -14.80
C THR A 11 -19.25 3.93 -14.64
N ALA A 12 -18.77 3.73 -13.41
CA ALA A 12 -17.37 3.39 -13.14
C ALA A 12 -16.94 2.07 -13.80
N MET A 13 -17.75 1.01 -13.67
CA MET A 13 -17.48 -0.27 -14.34
C MET A 13 -17.49 -0.15 -15.87
N THR A 14 -18.41 0.64 -16.42
CA THR A 14 -18.52 0.81 -17.88
C THR A 14 -17.34 1.61 -18.42
N ALA A 15 -16.94 2.68 -17.73
CA ALA A 15 -15.76 3.47 -18.11
C ALA A 15 -14.47 2.64 -18.06
N LEU A 16 -14.33 1.80 -17.03
CA LEU A 16 -13.21 0.87 -16.88
C LEU A 16 -13.20 -0.15 -18.04
N ALA A 17 -14.35 -0.74 -18.36
CA ALA A 17 -14.48 -1.69 -19.47
C ALA A 17 -14.16 -1.06 -20.84
N VAL A 18 -14.57 0.19 -21.07
CA VAL A 18 -14.25 0.93 -22.30
C VAL A 18 -12.76 1.26 -22.39
N LEU A 19 -12.12 1.64 -21.28
CA LEU A 19 -10.68 1.86 -21.24
C LEU A 19 -9.91 0.56 -21.56
N LEU A 20 -10.37 -0.57 -21.02
CA LEU A 20 -9.80 -1.89 -21.27
C LEU A 20 -9.98 -2.36 -22.72
N ALA A 21 -11.10 -2.01 -23.36
CA ALA A 21 -11.40 -2.39 -24.74
C ALA A 21 -10.65 -1.56 -25.80
N ALA A 22 -10.16 -0.37 -25.44
CA ALA A 22 -9.46 0.52 -26.36
C ALA A 22 -7.93 0.28 -26.45
N ALA A 23 -7.39 -0.72 -25.74
CA ALA A 23 -5.96 -1.00 -25.76
C ALA A 23 -5.55 -1.69 -27.08
N PRO A 24 -4.62 -1.12 -27.87
CA PRO A 24 -4.21 -1.71 -29.15
C PRO A 24 -3.44 -3.01 -28.95
N ALA A 25 -3.72 -4.00 -29.79
CA ALA A 25 -3.04 -5.30 -29.81
C ALA A 25 -1.61 -5.17 -30.37
N ILE A 26 -0.66 -4.69 -29.57
CA ILE A 26 0.77 -4.54 -29.95
C ILE A 26 1.64 -5.52 -29.16
N ALA A 27 2.20 -6.51 -29.89
CA ALA A 27 3.33 -7.40 -29.59
C ALA A 27 3.60 -7.89 -28.15
N ASP A 28 3.88 -9.20 -28.06
CA ASP A 28 4.05 -10.09 -26.92
C ASP A 28 5.08 -9.63 -25.86
N ALA A 29 4.71 -8.63 -25.05
CA ALA A 29 5.42 -8.25 -23.85
C ALA A 29 4.72 -8.87 -22.64
N GLU A 30 5.31 -9.93 -22.08
CA GLU A 30 4.85 -10.56 -20.85
C GLU A 30 4.94 -9.55 -19.70
N SER A 31 3.81 -8.91 -19.37
CA SER A 31 3.76 -7.74 -18.49
C SER A 31 4.23 -7.99 -17.05
N CYS A 32 4.37 -9.26 -16.66
CA CYS A 32 4.83 -9.67 -15.33
C CYS A 32 6.28 -10.13 -15.28
N ARG A 33 7.01 -10.09 -16.39
CA ARG A 33 8.42 -10.53 -16.43
C ARG A 33 9.36 -9.54 -15.75
N ASP A 34 9.13 -8.25 -15.95
CA ASP A 34 9.86 -7.14 -15.34
C ASP A 34 8.94 -6.38 -14.37
N GLY A 35 8.40 -7.09 -13.39
CA GLY A 35 7.45 -6.52 -12.43
C GLY A 35 8.02 -5.28 -11.74
N VAL A 36 7.20 -4.23 -11.59
CA VAL A 36 7.57 -3.02 -10.85
C VAL A 36 8.10 -3.41 -9.47
N THR A 37 9.14 -2.73 -9.02
CA THR A 37 9.67 -2.92 -7.67
C THR A 37 8.66 -2.36 -6.68
N ASP A 38 7.65 -3.16 -6.34
CA ASP A 38 6.61 -2.78 -5.42
C ASP A 38 7.11 -2.99 -3.98
N PRO A 39 7.19 -1.93 -3.17
CA PRO A 39 7.51 -2.09 -1.76
C PRO A 39 6.51 -3.06 -1.11
N PRO A 40 6.98 -4.00 -0.29
CA PRO A 40 6.07 -4.87 0.43
C PRO A 40 5.22 -4.03 1.39
N ALA A 41 3.89 -4.15 1.30
CA ALA A 41 2.87 -3.68 2.26
C ALA A 41 3.31 -2.54 3.21
N THR A 42 3.27 -1.28 2.77
CA THR A 42 3.60 -0.13 3.65
C THR A 42 2.44 0.20 4.60
N PRO A 43 2.69 0.56 5.87
CA PRO A 43 1.64 1.00 6.78
C PRO A 43 0.92 2.26 6.28
N LEU A 44 -0.39 2.30 6.48
CA LEU A 44 -1.32 3.27 5.89
C LEU A 44 -1.16 4.71 6.40
N HIS A 45 -0.47 4.89 7.52
CA HIS A 45 -0.33 6.15 8.24
C HIS A 45 1.01 6.85 8.04
N ASP A 46 2.00 6.17 7.46
CA ASP A 46 3.30 6.77 7.26
C ASP A 46 3.30 7.56 5.96
N VAL A 47 3.73 8.81 6.08
CA VAL A 47 3.79 9.84 5.02
C VAL A 47 4.71 9.46 3.84
N GLY A 48 5.33 8.29 3.93
CA GLY A 48 6.17 7.70 2.91
C GLY A 48 5.38 6.77 1.98
N ILE A 49 4.91 7.35 0.88
CA ILE A 49 4.76 6.70 -0.42
C ILE A 49 3.67 5.61 -0.45
N ASP A 50 2.56 5.94 -1.14
CA ASP A 50 1.68 4.97 -1.77
C ASP A 50 2.54 4.03 -2.62
N ALA A 51 3.01 2.95 -2.02
CA ALA A 51 3.75 1.90 -2.70
C ALA A 51 2.86 1.45 -3.86
N GLN A 52 3.22 1.89 -5.08
CA GLN A 52 2.61 1.36 -6.27
C GLN A 52 2.83 -0.13 -6.22
N ARG A 53 1.75 -0.86 -6.46
CA ARG A 53 1.74 -2.30 -6.52
C ARG A 53 1.28 -2.68 -7.91
N SER A 54 1.98 -3.61 -8.55
CA SER A 54 1.58 -4.30 -9.76
C SER A 54 0.58 -5.41 -9.45
N ALA A 55 -0.24 -5.76 -10.44
CA ALA A 55 -1.18 -6.87 -10.37
C ALA A 55 -0.50 -8.24 -10.52
N CYS A 56 0.80 -8.26 -10.78
CA CYS A 56 1.61 -9.45 -10.95
C CYS A 56 1.96 -10.06 -9.59
N LEU A 57 1.47 -11.27 -9.32
CA LEU A 57 1.77 -11.98 -8.08
C LEU A 57 3.21 -12.51 -8.11
N ARG A 58 3.94 -12.41 -7.00
CA ARG A 58 5.30 -12.94 -6.90
C ARG A 58 5.68 -13.37 -5.49
N SER A 59 6.53 -14.38 -5.39
CA SER A 59 7.16 -14.76 -4.13
C SER A 59 8.46 -13.98 -3.95
N GLU A 60 8.65 -13.38 -2.78
CA GLU A 60 9.80 -12.52 -2.51
C GLU A 60 10.03 -12.41 -1.00
N LEU A 61 11.30 -12.35 -0.62
CA LEU A 61 11.73 -11.90 0.71
C LEU A 61 12.49 -10.59 0.53
N ALA A 62 12.10 -9.57 1.28
CA ALA A 62 12.63 -8.23 1.16
C ALA A 62 13.05 -7.67 2.52
N THR A 63 14.14 -6.91 2.51
CA THR A 63 14.57 -6.06 3.62
C THR A 63 14.59 -4.63 3.13
N ALA A 64 13.93 -3.72 3.84
CA ALA A 64 13.87 -2.32 3.49
C ALA A 64 14.42 -1.47 4.63
N LEU A 65 15.35 -0.59 4.30
CA LEU A 65 15.82 0.48 5.17
C LEU A 65 15.37 1.80 4.55
N THR A 66 14.49 2.54 5.24
CA THR A 66 14.07 3.86 4.82
C THR A 66 14.61 4.86 5.82
N ALA A 67 15.30 5.90 5.37
CA ALA A 67 15.73 7.01 6.22
C ALA A 67 15.13 8.31 5.67
N HIS A 68 14.71 9.20 6.56
CA HIS A 68 14.19 10.50 6.21
C HIS A 68 14.75 11.57 7.15
N ALA A 69 14.97 12.75 6.59
CA ALA A 69 15.36 13.92 7.34
C ALA A 69 14.50 15.10 6.88
N LEU A 70 13.84 15.76 7.84
CA LEU A 70 13.12 17.00 7.63
C LEU A 70 13.86 18.11 8.39
N ILE A 71 14.21 19.17 7.69
CA ILE A 71 14.89 20.34 8.26
C ILE A 71 14.03 21.55 7.95
N ASP A 72 13.53 22.21 8.99
CA ASP A 72 12.72 23.42 8.90
C ASP A 72 13.42 24.59 9.64
N THR A 73 13.59 25.74 8.99
CA THR A 73 14.32 26.92 9.53
C THR A 73 13.66 28.23 9.05
N PRO A 74 13.62 29.33 9.85
CA PRO A 74 14.62 29.77 10.86
C PRO A 74 14.20 29.65 12.35
N ASN A 75 15.15 29.19 13.21
CA ASN A 75 15.07 28.72 14.63
C ASN A 75 14.95 27.19 14.86
N PHE A 76 15.49 26.42 13.90
CA PHE A 76 15.86 24.98 13.94
C PHE A 76 14.83 24.01 14.54
N HIS A 77 14.05 23.41 13.64
CA HIS A 77 13.29 22.19 13.90
C HIS A 77 13.81 21.10 12.95
N GLY A 78 14.42 20.06 13.51
CA GLY A 78 14.95 18.93 12.76
C GLY A 78 14.29 17.63 13.20
N VAL A 79 13.85 16.83 12.24
CA VAL A 79 13.44 15.44 12.47
C VAL A 79 14.32 14.55 11.61
N ILE A 80 15.04 13.63 12.26
CA ILE A 80 15.74 12.54 11.58
C ILE A 80 15.01 11.27 12.01
N GLY A 81 14.56 10.50 11.03
CA GLY A 81 13.91 9.24 11.31
C GLY A 81 14.31 8.17 10.32
N GLY A 82 13.99 6.95 10.66
CA GLY A 82 14.18 5.83 9.76
C GLY A 82 13.52 4.58 10.27
N GLU A 83 13.25 3.68 9.34
CA GLU A 83 12.68 2.38 9.62
C GLU A 83 13.49 1.26 8.97
N LEU A 84 13.64 0.17 9.71
CA LEU A 84 14.07 -1.12 9.19
C LEU A 84 12.88 -2.07 9.18
N ALA A 85 12.54 -2.59 8.01
CA ALA A 85 11.46 -3.53 7.83
C ALA A 85 11.91 -4.82 7.13
N LEU A 86 11.33 -5.94 7.55
CA LEU A 86 11.39 -7.21 6.85
C LEU A 86 10.02 -7.51 6.28
N ALA A 87 9.98 -8.08 5.09
CA ALA A 87 8.75 -8.57 4.51
C ALA A 87 8.96 -9.84 3.72
N GLY A 88 7.95 -10.70 3.74
CA GLY A 88 7.85 -11.88 2.89
C GLY A 88 6.51 -11.90 2.19
N ARG A 89 6.52 -12.32 0.93
CA ARG A 89 5.33 -12.69 0.15
C ARG A 89 5.55 -14.05 -0.48
N PHE A 90 4.49 -14.83 -0.54
CA PHE A 90 4.49 -16.18 -1.03
C PHE A 90 3.22 -16.42 -1.84
N VAL A 91 3.38 -16.92 -3.06
CA VAL A 91 2.27 -17.26 -3.95
C VAL A 91 1.85 -18.71 -3.71
N LEU A 92 0.57 -18.92 -3.43
CA LEU A 92 -0.08 -20.23 -3.31
C LEU A 92 -0.88 -20.49 -4.60
N GLY A 93 -0.41 -21.43 -5.42
CA GLY A 93 -1.00 -21.72 -6.72
C GLY A 93 -0.78 -20.57 -7.71
N ASP A 94 -1.75 -20.32 -8.59
CA ASP A 94 -1.61 -19.35 -9.68
C ASP A 94 -2.30 -18.00 -9.41
N HIS A 95 -3.07 -17.92 -8.31
CA HIS A 95 -4.02 -16.81 -8.10
C HIS A 95 -3.96 -16.17 -6.72
N LEU A 96 -3.31 -16.78 -5.73
CA LEU A 96 -3.30 -16.26 -4.36
C LEU A 96 -1.88 -15.91 -3.94
N GLU A 97 -1.67 -14.70 -3.44
CA GLU A 97 -0.44 -14.29 -2.76
C GLU A 97 -0.77 -13.96 -1.31
N LEU A 98 0.02 -14.46 -0.39
CA LEU A 98 -0.03 -14.11 1.03
C LEU A 98 1.27 -13.42 1.39
N GLY A 99 1.20 -12.40 2.24
CA GLY A 99 2.37 -11.66 2.67
C GLY A 99 2.27 -11.16 4.10
N ALA A 100 3.44 -10.88 4.66
CA ALA A 100 3.59 -10.23 5.94
C ALA A 100 4.77 -9.26 5.88
N ARG A 101 4.64 -8.10 6.54
CA ARG A 101 5.71 -7.14 6.79
C ARG A 101 5.77 -6.83 8.26
N ALA A 102 6.95 -6.91 8.85
CA ALA A 102 7.23 -6.46 10.20
C ALA A 102 8.21 -5.29 10.16
N ARG A 103 7.83 -4.17 10.78
CA ARG A 103 8.77 -3.07 11.04
C ARG A 103 9.53 -3.38 12.33
N LEU A 104 10.79 -3.76 12.18
CA LEU A 104 11.63 -4.19 13.30
C LEU A 104 12.10 -3.02 14.15
N VAL A 105 12.45 -1.91 13.48
CA VAL A 105 12.97 -0.72 14.14
C VAL A 105 12.28 0.47 13.51
N ASP A 106 11.65 1.27 14.34
CA ASP A 106 11.18 2.61 14.02
C ASP A 106 11.96 3.58 14.91
N TYR A 107 12.84 4.37 14.30
CA TYR A 107 13.66 5.34 14.99
C TYR A 107 13.22 6.74 14.59
N ILE A 108 12.87 7.55 15.57
CA ILE A 108 12.56 8.96 15.36
C ILE A 108 13.36 9.78 16.36
N PHE A 109 14.15 10.70 15.84
CA PHE A 109 14.85 11.73 16.58
C PHE A 109 14.28 13.09 16.18
N ALA A 110 13.60 13.73 17.13
CA ALA A 110 13.12 15.09 16.96
C ALA A 110 13.92 16.02 17.88
N GLN A 111 14.53 17.05 17.28
CA GLN A 111 15.18 18.12 18.00
C GLN A 111 14.48 19.44 17.66
N THR A 112 13.80 19.99 18.66
CA THR A 112 13.36 21.38 18.65
C THR A 112 14.34 22.23 19.44
N ALA A 113 14.21 23.55 19.38
CA ALA A 113 15.02 24.49 20.17
C ALA A 113 14.97 24.23 21.70
N VAL A 114 13.99 23.46 22.20
CA VAL A 114 13.73 23.28 23.63
C VAL A 114 13.64 21.81 24.07
N THR A 115 13.33 20.89 23.16
CA THR A 115 13.07 19.48 23.50
C THR A 115 13.83 18.54 22.58
N LYS A 116 14.47 17.53 23.17
CA LYS A 116 15.03 16.37 22.46
C LYS A 116 14.21 15.15 22.82
N ALA A 117 13.68 14.46 21.82
CA ALA A 117 13.01 13.19 22.00
C ALA A 117 13.61 12.17 21.03
N SER A 118 13.95 11.00 21.55
CA SER A 118 14.33 9.83 20.76
C SER A 118 13.45 8.67 21.18
N ALA A 119 12.86 8.00 20.20
CA ALA A 119 12.13 6.75 20.44
C ALA A 119 12.62 5.69 19.47
N THR A 120 12.87 4.50 20.00
CA THR A 120 13.06 3.28 19.22
C THR A 120 11.88 2.38 19.55
N ARG A 121 11.09 2.02 18.55
CA ARG A 121 9.88 1.22 18.73
C ARG A 121 9.86 0.05 17.77
N PHE A 122 9.14 -1.00 18.16
CA PHE A 122 8.66 -1.98 17.20
C PHE A 122 7.47 -1.38 16.47
N GLY A 123 7.54 -1.37 15.14
CA GLY A 123 6.44 -0.91 14.32
C GLY A 123 5.44 -2.03 14.06
N PRO A 124 4.34 -1.71 13.36
CA PRO A 124 3.26 -2.64 13.19
C PRO A 124 3.66 -3.87 12.36
N LEU A 125 3.00 -4.99 12.66
CA LEU A 125 2.91 -6.13 11.75
C LEU A 125 1.76 -5.88 10.77
N VAL A 126 2.05 -5.95 9.48
CA VAL A 126 1.05 -5.84 8.41
C VAL A 126 0.94 -7.19 7.73
N LEU A 127 -0.28 -7.70 7.64
CA LEU A 127 -0.63 -8.87 6.85
C LEU A 127 -1.23 -8.42 5.52
N ALA A 128 -0.90 -9.14 4.45
CA ALA A 128 -1.40 -8.87 3.12
C ALA A 128 -1.90 -10.16 2.46
N ALA A 129 -2.94 -10.03 1.65
CA ALA A 129 -3.40 -11.06 0.76
C ALA A 129 -3.71 -10.43 -0.60
N ALA A 130 -3.46 -11.15 -1.68
CA ALA A 130 -3.82 -10.73 -3.02
C ALA A 130 -4.41 -11.88 -3.81
N LEU A 131 -5.49 -11.59 -4.53
CA LEU A 131 -6.10 -12.50 -5.49
C LEU A 131 -5.92 -11.93 -6.89
N GLY A 132 -5.06 -12.56 -7.68
CA GLY A 132 -4.68 -12.12 -9.02
C GLY A 132 -5.21 -13.04 -10.13
N ALA A 133 -5.53 -12.45 -11.27
CA ALA A 133 -5.91 -13.17 -12.48
C ALA A 133 -5.35 -12.47 -13.73
N ALA A 134 -4.98 -13.26 -14.73
CA ALA A 134 -4.73 -12.74 -16.07
C ALA A 134 -6.08 -12.38 -16.71
N MET A 135 -6.24 -11.13 -17.12
CA MET A 135 -7.36 -10.70 -17.96
C MET A 135 -7.09 -10.97 -19.44
N SER A 136 -5.81 -10.89 -19.82
CA SER A 136 -5.28 -11.24 -21.14
C SER A 136 -3.80 -11.62 -21.00
N GLU A 137 -3.13 -12.00 -22.09
CA GLU A 137 -1.68 -12.24 -22.12
C GLU A 137 -0.84 -11.01 -21.70
N ARG A 138 -1.42 -9.80 -21.77
CA ARG A 138 -0.71 -8.53 -21.51
C ARG A 138 -1.30 -7.71 -20.37
N SER A 139 -2.28 -8.25 -19.66
CA SER A 139 -2.98 -7.50 -18.62
C SER A 139 -3.39 -8.40 -17.47
N HIS A 140 -3.07 -7.96 -16.27
CA HIS A 140 -3.39 -8.64 -15.03
C HIS A 140 -4.21 -7.72 -14.14
N VAL A 141 -5.09 -8.33 -13.37
CA VAL A 141 -5.85 -7.67 -12.32
C VAL A 141 -5.60 -8.40 -11.01
N ALA A 142 -5.50 -7.65 -9.91
CA ALA A 142 -5.42 -8.21 -8.58
C ALA A 142 -6.30 -7.43 -7.61
N VAL A 143 -6.98 -8.15 -6.72
CA VAL A 143 -7.61 -7.58 -5.54
C VAL A 143 -6.69 -7.81 -4.35
N VAL A 144 -6.33 -6.74 -3.66
CA VAL A 144 -5.35 -6.72 -2.59
C VAL A 144 -6.02 -6.27 -1.31
N ALA A 145 -5.87 -7.07 -0.26
CA ALA A 145 -6.25 -6.74 1.09
C ALA A 145 -4.99 -6.57 1.95
N LEU A 146 -4.95 -5.51 2.75
CA LEU A 146 -3.92 -5.31 3.78
C LEU A 146 -4.59 -5.04 5.12
N VAL A 147 -4.03 -5.59 6.18
CA VAL A 147 -4.49 -5.36 7.54
C VAL A 147 -3.29 -5.17 8.46
N GLU A 148 -3.32 -4.07 9.20
CA GLU A 148 -2.42 -3.82 10.31
C GLU A 148 -2.92 -4.56 11.56
N VAL A 149 -2.08 -5.45 12.09
CA VAL A 149 -2.41 -6.29 13.24
C VAL A 149 -2.47 -5.41 14.49
N PRO A 150 -3.58 -5.44 15.25
CA PRO A 150 -3.72 -4.61 16.44
C PRO A 150 -2.69 -5.00 17.51
N TYR A 151 -2.37 -4.05 18.40
CA TYR A 151 -1.41 -4.24 19.51
C TYR A 151 0.04 -4.54 19.11
N THR A 152 0.38 -4.40 17.82
CA THR A 152 1.75 -4.59 17.36
C THR A 152 2.57 -3.30 17.36
N ARG A 153 1.93 -2.15 17.65
CA ARG A 153 2.63 -0.90 17.94
C ARG A 153 2.92 -0.81 19.43
N ASP A 154 4.17 -0.48 19.73
CA ASP A 154 4.63 -0.16 21.09
C ASP A 154 4.21 1.27 21.47
N ASP A 155 2.90 1.52 21.55
CA ASP A 155 2.32 2.75 22.13
C ASP A 155 1.33 2.34 23.23
N THR A 156 1.70 2.63 24.48
CA THR A 156 1.20 1.95 25.68
C THR A 156 -0.24 2.29 26.12
N ALA A 157 -1.11 2.79 25.25
CA ALA A 157 -2.51 3.08 25.62
C ALA A 157 -3.51 3.12 24.45
N THR A 158 -3.08 2.83 23.22
CA THR A 158 -3.93 3.01 22.04
C THR A 158 -3.99 1.78 21.15
N ILE A 159 -5.20 1.29 20.90
CA ILE A 159 -5.45 0.26 19.90
C ILE A 159 -5.45 0.97 18.55
N HIS A 160 -4.49 0.62 17.70
CA HIS A 160 -4.47 1.05 16.31
C HIS A 160 -4.68 -0.16 15.41
N THR A 161 -5.63 -0.04 14.49
CA THR A 161 -5.77 -0.97 13.37
C THR A 161 -6.12 -0.18 12.13
N SER A 162 -5.52 -0.58 11.02
CA SER A 162 -5.78 0.00 9.72
C SER A 162 -5.93 -1.14 8.73
N GLY A 163 -6.74 -0.91 7.71
CA GLY A 163 -7.00 -1.89 6.68
C GLY A 163 -7.18 -1.22 5.34
N GLN A 164 -6.78 -1.91 4.29
CA GLN A 164 -6.97 -1.47 2.93
C GLN A 164 -7.53 -2.60 2.09
N LEU A 165 -8.46 -2.26 1.20
CA LEU A 165 -8.87 -3.08 0.08
C LEU A 165 -8.63 -2.29 -1.20
N ALA A 166 -7.91 -2.86 -2.17
CA ALA A 166 -7.67 -2.22 -3.45
C ALA A 166 -7.78 -3.19 -4.62
N ALA A 167 -8.32 -2.73 -5.73
CA ALA A 167 -8.18 -3.33 -7.04
C ALA A 167 -6.98 -2.68 -7.74
N VAL A 168 -6.13 -3.52 -8.33
CA VAL A 168 -4.93 -3.13 -9.06
C VAL A 168 -5.03 -3.74 -10.45
N VAL A 169 -4.73 -2.96 -11.48
CA VAL A 169 -4.59 -3.41 -12.85
C VAL A 169 -3.18 -3.11 -13.31
N THR A 170 -2.57 -4.02 -14.04
CA THR A 170 -1.29 -3.81 -14.70
C THR A 170 -1.42 -4.31 -16.12
N GLY A 171 -1.05 -3.49 -17.09
CA GLY A 171 -1.09 -3.90 -18.49
C GLY A 171 -0.05 -3.20 -19.35
N ALA A 172 0.37 -3.86 -20.41
CA ALA A 172 1.24 -3.25 -21.41
C ALA A 172 0.43 -2.33 -22.33
N LEU A 173 0.80 -1.04 -22.36
CA LEU A 173 0.27 -0.06 -23.32
C LEU A 173 0.99 -0.16 -24.67
N ALA A 174 2.29 -0.46 -24.63
CA ALA A 174 3.14 -0.73 -25.79
C ALA A 174 4.28 -1.65 -25.35
N SER A 175 5.13 -2.10 -26.28
CA SER A 175 6.22 -3.05 -26.00
C SER A 175 7.25 -2.62 -24.94
N ARG A 176 7.24 -1.33 -24.55
CA ARG A 176 8.14 -0.75 -23.55
C ARG A 176 7.43 0.01 -22.43
N TRP A 177 6.11 0.08 -22.49
CA TRP A 177 5.32 0.92 -21.59
C TRP A 177 4.32 0.07 -20.83
N LEU A 178 4.46 0.03 -19.51
CA LEU A 178 3.50 -0.58 -18.60
C LEU A 178 2.67 0.53 -17.96
N VAL A 179 1.38 0.29 -17.86
CA VAL A 179 0.44 1.14 -17.13
C VAL A 179 -0.05 0.36 -15.92
N HIS A 180 0.00 1.02 -14.79
CA HIS A 180 -0.54 0.53 -13.54
C HIS A 180 -1.76 1.38 -13.20
N GLY A 181 -2.77 0.77 -12.62
CA GLY A 181 -3.98 1.46 -12.18
C GLY A 181 -4.40 0.88 -10.85
N ARG A 182 -4.80 1.74 -9.92
CA ARG A 182 -5.23 1.33 -8.58
C ARG A 182 -6.45 2.11 -8.16
N LEU A 183 -7.41 1.39 -7.60
CA LEU A 183 -8.57 1.95 -6.91
C LEU A 183 -8.72 1.22 -5.58
N GLY A 184 -8.87 1.93 -4.48
CA GLY A 184 -9.00 1.30 -3.18
C GLY A 184 -9.71 2.13 -2.13
N ALA A 185 -10.01 1.46 -1.02
CA ALA A 185 -10.57 2.04 0.19
C ALA A 185 -9.65 1.71 1.36
N ILE A 186 -9.53 2.68 2.27
CA ILE A 186 -8.68 2.59 3.46
C ILE A 186 -9.55 2.91 4.66
N GLY A 187 -9.60 1.98 5.61
CA GLY A 187 -10.20 2.18 6.91
C GLY A 187 -9.12 2.25 7.98
N ALA A 188 -9.29 3.14 8.96
CA ALA A 188 -8.44 3.18 10.15
C ALA A 188 -9.29 3.42 11.40
N MET A 189 -8.89 2.77 12.48
CA MET A 189 -9.49 2.87 13.80
C MET A 189 -8.37 3.10 14.82
N ALA A 190 -8.57 4.11 15.66
CA ALA A 190 -7.73 4.38 16.81
C ALA A 190 -8.62 4.48 18.05
N GLY A 191 -8.34 3.70 19.08
CA GLY A 191 -9.11 3.68 20.33
C GLY A 191 -8.22 3.79 21.55
N SER A 192 -8.72 4.45 22.61
CA SER A 192 -8.09 4.52 23.94
C SER A 192 -9.18 4.52 25.02
N ALA A 193 -8.79 4.54 26.29
CA ALA A 193 -9.72 4.75 27.40
C ALA A 193 -10.50 6.08 27.30
N GLY A 194 -9.96 7.07 26.57
CA GLY A 194 -10.60 8.37 26.36
C GLY A 194 -11.55 8.46 25.16
N GLY A 195 -11.72 7.39 24.38
CA GLY A 195 -12.63 7.35 23.23
C GLY A 195 -12.05 6.72 21.97
N GLU A 196 -12.83 6.74 20.90
CA GLU A 196 -12.53 6.07 19.63
C GLU A 196 -12.66 7.04 18.45
N THR A 197 -11.77 6.92 17.46
CA THR A 197 -11.81 7.66 16.20
C THR A 197 -11.75 6.67 15.02
N ARG A 198 -12.67 6.85 14.06
CA ARG A 198 -12.70 6.07 12.81
C ARG A 198 -12.47 6.99 11.62
N ARG A 199 -11.70 6.52 10.64
CA ARG A 199 -11.46 7.23 9.39
C ARG A 199 -11.66 6.26 8.22
N LEU A 200 -12.28 6.76 7.15
CA LEU A 200 -12.43 6.06 5.88
C LEU A 200 -12.00 7.01 4.77
N ALA A 201 -11.19 6.50 3.84
CA ALA A 201 -10.76 7.23 2.66
C ALA A 201 -10.89 6.35 1.41
N LEU A 202 -11.27 6.94 0.29
CA LEU A 202 -11.18 6.34 -1.04
C LEU A 202 -9.95 6.88 -1.74
N ARG A 203 -9.26 6.03 -2.51
CA ARG A 203 -8.07 6.41 -3.26
C ARG A 203 -8.10 5.84 -4.67
N ALA A 204 -7.62 6.63 -5.61
CA ALA A 204 -7.36 6.23 -6.99
C ALA A 204 -5.96 6.72 -7.39
N GLY A 205 -5.24 5.96 -8.19
CA GLY A 205 -3.93 6.30 -8.72
C GLY A 205 -3.60 5.48 -9.96
N ALA A 206 -2.64 5.95 -10.75
CA ALA A 206 -2.08 5.26 -11.91
C ALA A 206 -0.56 5.42 -11.91
#